data_AF-A0A7C4ZME4-F1
#
_entry.id   AF-A0A7C4ZME4-F1
#
_cell.length_a   1.000
_cell.length_b   1.000
_cell.length_c   1.000
_cell.angle_alpha   90.00
_cell.angle_beta   90.00
_cell.angle_gamma   90.00
#
_symmetry.space_group_name_H-M   'P 1'
#
loop_
_entity.id
_entity.type
_entity.pdbx_description
1 polymer ?
#
loop_
_entity_poly.entity_id
_entity_poly.type
_entity_poly.pdbx_seq_one_letter_code
_entity_poly.pdbx_strand_id
1 'polypeptide(L)'
;MRIIPLALLAALAACAPREAARCDVTVTQELALASADSRETITARALGPSCDKAVGLYAIHDAEGHPVWAWAAPLPRVFGDAFVDADEEAMRDFLTRWARPNVATTQSAPAWTALTPGQTTLDRLTYQDIRARDLPMLCHSTGTARELCVFWEPAAGGAGLYFERDVEEAGE
;
A
#
# COMPACT_ATOMS: atom_id res chain seq x y z
N MET A 1 12.32 -37.99 -52.80
CA MET A 1 13.14 -37.32 -51.76
C MET A 1 13.02 -35.81 -52.00
N ARG A 2 12.13 -35.00 -51.40
CA ARG A 2 11.55 -34.86 -50.04
C ARG A 2 12.55 -34.43 -48.95
N ILE A 3 13.16 -33.24 -49.09
CA ILE A 3 13.78 -32.51 -47.96
C ILE A 3 13.74 -30.98 -48.19
N ILE A 4 12.57 -30.33 -48.27
CA ILE A 4 12.47 -28.86 -48.10
C ILE A 4 11.11 -28.51 -47.47
N PRO A 5 10.97 -28.55 -46.13
CA PRO A 5 10.13 -27.53 -45.49
C PRO A 5 10.60 -27.07 -44.08
N LEU A 6 11.87 -27.26 -43.69
CA LEU A 6 12.29 -26.92 -42.31
C LEU A 6 12.84 -25.49 -42.11
N ALA A 7 13.16 -24.76 -43.19
CA ALA A 7 13.85 -23.46 -43.06
C ALA A 7 12.90 -22.28 -42.73
N LEU A 8 11.59 -22.39 -42.98
CA LEU A 8 10.65 -21.27 -42.77
C LEU A 8 10.20 -21.09 -41.31
N LEU A 9 10.32 -22.13 -40.47
CA LEU A 9 9.90 -22.08 -39.06
C LEU A 9 10.90 -21.37 -38.14
N ALA A 10 12.17 -21.24 -38.54
CA ALA A 10 13.20 -20.56 -37.73
C ALA A 10 13.11 -19.02 -37.80
N ALA A 11 12.55 -18.46 -38.88
CA ALA A 11 12.44 -17.02 -39.07
C ALA A 11 11.32 -16.36 -38.24
N LEU A 12 10.33 -17.15 -37.79
CA LEU A 12 9.22 -16.64 -36.96
C LEU A 12 9.55 -16.58 -35.45
N ALA A 13 10.65 -17.21 -35.00
CA ALA A 13 11.07 -17.18 -33.61
C ALA A 13 11.92 -15.94 -33.24
N ALA A 14 12.38 -15.17 -34.23
CA ALA A 14 13.26 -14.02 -34.00
C ALA A 14 12.51 -12.72 -33.59
N CYS A 15 11.18 -12.71 -33.68
CA CYS A 15 10.32 -11.59 -33.27
C CYS A 15 9.55 -11.88 -31.98
N ALA A 16 10.12 -12.66 -31.05
CA ALA A 16 9.60 -12.66 -29.69
C ALA A 16 9.87 -11.26 -29.11
N PRO A 17 8.85 -10.48 -28.70
CA PRO A 17 9.08 -9.23 -28.01
C PRO A 17 9.94 -9.54 -26.79
N ARG A 18 11.14 -8.97 -26.74
CA ARG A 18 12.00 -9.04 -25.56
C ARG A 18 11.19 -8.41 -24.45
N GLU A 19 10.70 -9.23 -23.53
CA GLU A 19 9.95 -8.76 -22.37
C GLU A 19 10.89 -7.83 -21.62
N ALA A 20 10.68 -6.52 -21.77
CA ALA A 20 11.44 -5.55 -21.01
C ALA A 20 11.20 -5.88 -19.53
N ALA A 21 12.24 -5.86 -18.70
CA ALA A 21 12.09 -6.05 -17.27
C ALA A 21 11.01 -5.07 -16.77
N ARG A 22 9.92 -5.58 -16.19
CA ARG A 22 8.83 -4.79 -15.63
C ARG A 22 8.88 -4.96 -14.11
N CYS A 23 8.53 -3.91 -13.38
CA CYS A 23 8.25 -4.10 -11.97
C CYS A 23 6.81 -4.61 -11.84
N ASP A 24 6.63 -5.84 -11.36
CA ASP A 24 5.34 -6.36 -10.91
C ASP A 24 5.56 -7.22 -9.67
N VAL A 25 5.68 -6.54 -8.53
CA VAL A 25 5.95 -7.19 -7.24
C VAL A 25 4.72 -7.03 -6.37
N THR A 26 4.22 -8.14 -5.83
CA THR A 26 3.08 -8.15 -4.90
C THR A 26 3.47 -8.86 -3.61
N VAL A 27 3.05 -8.29 -2.49
CA VAL A 27 3.13 -8.87 -1.14
C VAL A 27 1.75 -8.75 -0.50
N THR A 28 1.29 -9.85 0.10
CA THR A 28 0.06 -9.88 0.90
C THR A 28 0.41 -10.29 2.33
N GLN A 29 -0.13 -9.58 3.31
CA GLN A 29 0.00 -9.87 4.74
C GLN A 29 -1.38 -10.02 5.36
N GLU A 30 -1.56 -11.03 6.20
CA GLU A 30 -2.75 -11.14 7.06
C GLU A 30 -2.56 -10.28 8.30
N LEU A 31 -3.64 -9.67 8.77
CA LEU A 31 -3.71 -9.01 10.08
C LEU A 31 -5.06 -9.27 10.75
N ALA A 32 -5.04 -9.17 12.08
CA ALA A 32 -6.22 -9.15 12.90
C ALA A 32 -6.56 -7.69 13.23
N LEU A 33 -7.44 -7.05 12.45
CA LEU A 33 -7.82 -5.64 12.63
C LEU A 33 -9.09 -5.48 13.47
N ALA A 34 -10.20 -6.08 13.04
CA ALA A 34 -11.49 -5.91 13.72
C ALA A 34 -11.60 -6.73 15.02
N SER A 35 -10.94 -7.89 15.08
CA SER A 35 -10.93 -8.78 16.25
C SER A 35 -9.73 -9.72 16.20
N ALA A 36 -9.42 -10.41 17.30
CA ALA A 36 -8.30 -11.38 17.34
C ALA A 36 -8.45 -12.53 16.32
N ASP A 37 -9.68 -12.86 15.93
CA ASP A 37 -9.99 -13.93 14.98
C ASP A 37 -10.26 -13.42 13.55
N SER A 38 -10.26 -12.10 13.33
CA SER A 38 -10.46 -11.55 11.99
C SER A 38 -9.21 -11.76 11.13
N ARG A 39 -9.43 -11.89 9.83
CA ARG A 39 -8.39 -12.15 8.83
C ARG A 39 -8.45 -11.14 7.70
N GLU A 40 -8.42 -9.86 8.07
CA GLU A 40 -8.21 -8.80 7.09
C GLU A 40 -6.85 -8.99 6.42
N THR A 41 -6.72 -8.48 5.21
CA THR A 41 -5.46 -8.56 4.46
C THR A 41 -5.02 -7.21 3.95
N ILE A 42 -3.70 -7.01 3.94
CA ILE A 42 -3.06 -5.89 3.26
C ILE A 42 -2.36 -6.43 2.04
N THR A 43 -2.66 -5.85 0.88
CA THR A 43 -1.92 -6.10 -0.35
C THR A 43 -1.12 -4.86 -0.71
N ALA A 44 0.20 -5.01 -0.68
CA ALA A 44 1.15 -4.02 -1.18
C ALA A 44 1.68 -4.49 -2.54
N ARG A 45 1.53 -3.65 -3.57
CA ARG A 45 1.95 -3.97 -4.94
C ARG A 45 2.73 -2.83 -5.54
N ALA A 46 3.80 -3.14 -6.26
CA ALA A 46 4.52 -2.21 -7.12
C ALA A 46 4.34 -2.63 -8.57
N LEU A 47 3.86 -1.72 -9.42
CA LEU A 47 3.65 -1.95 -10.85
C LEU A 47 4.25 -0.82 -11.68
N GLY A 48 5.03 -1.17 -12.72
CA GLY A 48 5.63 -0.17 -13.59
C GLY A 48 6.53 -0.73 -14.70
N PRO A 49 7.00 0.13 -15.61
CA PRO A 49 7.95 -0.27 -16.66
C PRO A 49 9.33 -0.66 -16.10
N SER A 50 9.63 -0.30 -14.86
CA SER A 50 10.83 -0.64 -14.08
C SER A 50 10.58 -0.24 -12.61
N CYS A 51 11.35 -0.76 -11.64
CA CYS A 51 11.04 -0.52 -10.21
C CYS A 51 11.35 0.92 -9.75
N ASP A 52 12.31 1.60 -10.40
CA ASP A 52 12.55 3.05 -10.29
C ASP A 52 11.42 3.91 -10.90
N LYS A 53 10.43 3.30 -11.57
CA LYS A 53 9.26 3.96 -12.18
C LYS A 53 7.95 3.31 -11.77
N ALA A 54 7.95 2.61 -10.64
CA ALA A 54 6.78 1.90 -10.15
C ALA A 54 5.77 2.82 -9.45
N VAL A 55 4.49 2.53 -9.67
CA VAL A 55 3.39 2.97 -8.83
C VAL A 55 3.20 1.93 -7.73
N GLY A 56 3.18 2.39 -6.49
CA GLY A 56 2.81 1.58 -5.33
C GLY A 56 1.30 1.62 -5.14
N LEU A 57 0.71 0.47 -4.84
CA LEU A 57 -0.67 0.29 -4.41
C LEU A 57 -0.65 -0.37 -3.04
N TYR A 58 -1.30 0.25 -2.08
CA TYR A 58 -1.56 -0.28 -0.74
C TYR A 58 -3.07 -0.45 -0.59
N ALA A 59 -3.54 -1.68 -0.43
CA ALA A 59 -4.97 -1.97 -0.34
C ALA A 59 -5.26 -2.80 0.92
N ILE A 60 -6.30 -2.39 1.65
CA ILE A 60 -6.84 -3.13 2.80
C ILE A 60 -8.08 -3.85 2.32
N HIS A 61 -8.19 -5.13 2.66
CA HIS A 61 -9.37 -5.94 2.40
C HIS A 61 -9.97 -6.44 3.71
N ASP A 62 -11.31 -6.53 3.75
CA ASP A 62 -12.02 -7.18 4.85
C ASP A 62 -11.75 -8.70 4.90
N ALA A 63 -12.34 -9.37 5.88
CA ALA A 63 -12.17 -10.82 6.09
C ALA A 63 -12.75 -11.67 4.93
N GLU A 64 -13.68 -11.11 4.17
CA GLU A 64 -14.28 -11.72 2.98
C GLU A 64 -13.48 -11.44 1.70
N GLY A 65 -12.45 -10.58 1.78
CA GLY A 65 -11.57 -10.23 0.67
C GLY A 65 -12.06 -9.05 -0.18
N HIS A 66 -13.07 -8.29 0.26
CA HIS A 66 -13.49 -7.08 -0.43
C HIS A 66 -12.53 -5.93 -0.10
N PRO A 67 -12.12 -5.12 -1.09
CA PRO A 67 -11.30 -3.94 -0.85
C PRO A 67 -12.12 -2.87 -0.11
N VAL A 68 -11.64 -2.45 1.06
CA VAL A 68 -12.30 -1.44 1.90
C VAL A 68 -11.56 -0.10 1.90
N TRP A 69 -10.27 -0.12 1.58
CA TRP A 69 -9.43 1.06 1.42
C TRP A 69 -8.33 0.81 0.40
N ALA A 70 -7.95 1.85 -0.33
CA ALA A 70 -6.76 1.81 -1.17
C ALA A 70 -6.06 3.17 -1.21
N TRP A 71 -4.74 3.12 -1.25
CA TRP A 71 -3.87 4.26 -1.48
C TRP A 71 -2.86 3.93 -2.58
N ALA A 72 -2.61 4.86 -3.49
CA ALA A 72 -1.64 4.66 -4.55
C ALA A 72 -0.85 5.93 -4.85
N ALA A 73 0.44 5.77 -5.12
CA ALA A 73 1.32 6.87 -5.53
C ALA A 73 2.53 6.37 -6.32
N PRO A 74 3.17 7.21 -7.14
CA PRO A 74 4.49 6.92 -7.69
C PRO A 74 5.49 6.79 -6.54
N LEU A 75 6.08 5.60 -6.34
CA LEU A 75 6.96 5.32 -5.20
C LEU A 75 8.20 6.24 -5.15
N PRO A 76 8.92 6.50 -6.26
CA PRO A 76 10.07 7.40 -6.24
C PRO A 76 9.70 8.84 -5.85
N ARG A 77 8.45 9.25 -6.10
CA ARG A 77 7.99 10.61 -5.77
C ARG A 77 7.79 10.78 -4.26
N VAL A 78 7.24 9.77 -3.61
CA VAL A 78 6.82 9.87 -2.20
C VAL A 78 7.86 9.35 -1.22
N PHE A 79 8.69 8.39 -1.64
CA PHE A 79 9.74 7.77 -0.84
C PHE A 79 11.15 8.15 -1.31
N GLY A 80 11.26 9.03 -2.31
CA GLY A 80 12.52 9.59 -2.77
C GLY A 80 13.48 8.55 -3.36
N ASP A 81 14.76 8.70 -3.01
CA ASP A 81 15.88 7.99 -3.63
C ASP A 81 15.97 6.49 -3.27
N ALA A 82 15.09 6.00 -2.39
CA ALA A 82 14.99 4.59 -2.02
C ALA A 82 14.79 3.62 -3.21
N PHE A 83 14.44 4.16 -4.39
CA PHE A 83 14.12 3.38 -5.58
C PHE A 83 14.97 3.66 -6.82
N VAL A 84 15.98 4.54 -6.74
CA VAL A 84 16.78 4.96 -7.93
C VAL A 84 17.43 3.76 -8.64
N ASP A 85 17.90 2.77 -7.89
CA ASP A 85 18.51 1.54 -8.40
C ASP A 85 17.82 0.28 -7.87
N ALA A 86 16.54 0.39 -7.48
CA ALA A 86 15.82 -0.75 -6.93
C ALA A 86 15.58 -1.83 -7.99
N ASP A 87 15.92 -3.07 -7.67
CA ASP A 87 15.49 -4.26 -8.37
C ASP A 87 14.23 -4.87 -7.72
N GLU A 88 13.79 -6.01 -8.23
CA GLU A 88 12.60 -6.70 -7.70
C GLU A 88 12.78 -7.19 -6.25
N GLU A 89 14.00 -7.56 -5.85
CA GLU A 89 14.30 -8.04 -4.50
C GLU A 89 14.21 -6.88 -3.51
N ALA A 90 14.89 -5.77 -3.79
CA ALA A 90 14.80 -4.55 -3.00
C ALA A 90 13.35 -4.03 -2.91
N MET A 91 12.59 -4.09 -4.02
CA MET A 91 11.18 -3.73 -4.04
C MET A 91 10.34 -4.67 -3.16
N ARG A 92 10.55 -5.99 -3.24
CA ARG A 92 9.83 -6.97 -2.40
C ARG A 92 10.09 -6.75 -0.92
N ASP A 93 11.33 -6.47 -0.56
CA ASP A 93 11.74 -6.15 0.81
C ASP A 93 11.06 -4.88 1.32
N PHE A 94 11.02 -3.83 0.50
CA PHE A 94 10.26 -2.63 0.80
C PHE A 94 8.76 -2.94 1.01
N LEU A 95 8.11 -3.62 0.06
CA LEU A 95 6.68 -3.93 0.15
C LEU A 95 6.36 -4.83 1.35
N THR A 96 7.27 -5.72 1.74
CA THR A 96 7.11 -6.58 2.93
C THR A 96 7.12 -5.79 4.22
N ARG A 97 7.98 -4.77 4.33
CA ARG A 97 7.96 -3.84 5.47
C ARG A 97 6.75 -2.91 5.41
N TRP A 98 6.43 -2.38 4.25
CA TRP A 98 5.33 -1.44 4.06
C TRP A 98 3.96 -2.07 4.36
N ALA A 99 3.77 -3.35 4.05
CA ALA A 99 2.58 -4.12 4.37
C ALA A 99 2.41 -4.46 5.88
N ARG A 100 3.25 -3.92 6.76
CA ARG A 100 3.16 -4.07 8.22
C ARG A 100 2.86 -2.70 8.88
N PRO A 101 1.59 -2.29 8.91
CA PRO A 101 1.20 -1.01 9.46
C PRO A 101 1.21 -1.03 10.99
N ASN A 102 1.13 0.16 11.58
CA ASN A 102 0.78 0.29 12.98
C ASN A 102 -0.74 0.06 13.16
N VAL A 103 -1.11 -0.90 13.99
CA VAL A 103 -2.51 -1.16 14.34
C VAL A 103 -2.79 -0.61 15.73
N ALA A 104 -3.84 0.20 15.84
CA ALA A 104 -4.28 0.84 17.06
C ALA A 104 -5.80 1.02 17.02
N THR A 105 -6.32 1.85 17.93
CA THR A 105 -7.73 2.26 17.89
C THR A 105 -7.86 3.76 17.74
N THR A 106 -8.99 4.20 17.20
CA THR A 106 -9.29 5.63 17.01
C THR A 106 -9.26 6.43 18.30
N GLN A 107 -9.48 5.82 19.47
CA GLN A 107 -9.37 6.47 20.78
C GLN A 107 -7.93 6.93 21.09
N SER A 108 -6.93 6.19 20.60
CA SER A 108 -5.50 6.52 20.77
C SER A 108 -5.04 7.70 19.91
N ALA A 109 -5.86 8.13 18.96
CA ALA A 109 -5.53 9.25 18.08
C ALA A 109 -5.45 10.59 18.85
N PRO A 110 -4.69 11.57 18.31
CA PRO A 110 -4.55 12.88 18.94
C PRO A 110 -5.90 13.54 19.25
N ALA A 111 -5.97 14.30 20.35
CA ALA A 111 -7.12 15.14 20.58
C ALA A 111 -7.22 16.21 19.49
N TRP A 112 -8.43 16.69 19.18
CA TRP A 112 -8.66 17.72 18.14
C TRP A 112 -7.76 18.95 18.31
N THR A 113 -7.53 19.39 19.55
CA THR A 113 -6.68 20.55 19.85
C THR A 113 -5.19 20.33 19.61
N ALA A 114 -4.76 19.07 19.43
CA ALA A 114 -3.39 18.69 19.10
C ALA A 114 -3.18 18.48 17.59
N LEU A 115 -4.25 18.53 16.78
CA LEU A 115 -4.13 18.44 15.33
C LEU A 115 -3.68 19.77 14.74
N THR A 116 -2.72 19.73 13.84
CA THR A 116 -2.41 20.87 12.96
C THR A 116 -3.44 20.98 11.83
N PRO A 117 -3.70 22.20 11.32
CA PRO A 117 -4.60 22.39 10.18
C PRO A 117 -4.19 21.54 8.98
N GLY A 118 -5.15 20.84 8.38
CA GLY A 118 -4.92 19.98 7.21
C GLY A 118 -4.53 18.53 7.54
N GLN A 119 -4.31 18.18 8.81
CA GLN A 119 -4.07 16.78 9.19
C GLN A 119 -5.30 15.89 9.03
N THR A 120 -6.51 16.46 8.99
CA THR A 120 -7.73 15.70 8.72
C THR A 120 -8.65 16.53 7.83
N THR A 121 -9.42 15.84 7.00
CA THR A 121 -10.50 16.43 6.20
C THR A 121 -11.85 16.38 6.93
N LEU A 122 -11.91 15.70 8.08
CA LEU A 122 -13.11 15.59 8.89
C LEU A 122 -13.37 16.88 9.65
N ASP A 123 -14.64 17.23 9.84
CA ASP A 123 -15.01 18.26 10.78
C ASP A 123 -14.82 17.77 12.23
N ARG A 124 -14.81 18.73 13.17
CA ARG A 124 -14.55 18.45 14.58
C ARG A 124 -15.53 17.44 15.18
N LEU A 125 -16.82 17.54 14.87
CA LEU A 125 -17.83 16.67 15.47
C LEU A 125 -17.63 15.24 14.98
N THR A 126 -17.44 15.06 13.68
CA THR A 126 -17.19 13.74 13.07
C THR A 126 -15.90 13.11 13.61
N TYR A 127 -14.81 13.86 13.68
CA TYR A 127 -13.54 13.36 14.23
C TYR A 127 -13.70 12.90 15.69
N GLN A 128 -14.36 13.71 16.52
CA GLN A 128 -14.55 13.39 17.93
C GLN A 128 -15.51 12.22 18.15
N ASP A 129 -16.52 12.07 17.30
CA ASP A 129 -17.41 10.90 17.32
C ASP A 129 -16.64 9.61 17.00
N ILE A 130 -15.90 9.58 15.88
CA ILE A 130 -15.06 8.44 15.50
C ILE A 130 -14.08 8.08 16.62
N ARG A 131 -13.39 9.08 17.20
CA ARG A 131 -12.49 8.89 18.35
C ARG A 131 -13.17 8.23 19.54
N ALA A 132 -14.40 8.62 19.85
CA ALA A 132 -15.14 8.13 21.01
C ALA A 132 -15.65 6.70 20.82
N ARG A 133 -15.84 6.26 19.57
CA ARG A 133 -16.33 4.93 19.21
C ARG A 133 -15.27 3.83 19.28
N ASP A 134 -14.00 4.19 19.49
CA ASP A 134 -12.89 3.24 19.68
C ASP A 134 -12.76 2.21 18.54
N LEU A 135 -13.05 2.64 17.31
CA LEU A 135 -12.94 1.82 16.11
C LEU A 135 -11.50 1.37 15.86
N PRO A 136 -11.28 0.20 15.21
CA PRO A 136 -9.97 -0.18 14.70
C PRO A 136 -9.38 0.90 13.80
N MET A 137 -8.08 1.12 13.94
CA MET A 137 -7.32 2.10 13.19
C MET A 137 -6.02 1.49 12.70
N LEU A 138 -5.68 1.77 11.45
CA LEU A 138 -4.46 1.31 10.81
C LEU A 138 -3.71 2.51 10.27
N CYS A 139 -2.43 2.62 10.59
CA CYS A 139 -1.58 3.69 10.10
C CYS A 139 -0.40 3.13 9.29
N HIS A 140 -0.21 3.65 8.07
CA HIS A 140 0.86 3.23 7.18
C HIS A 140 1.63 4.43 6.63
N SER A 141 2.89 4.23 6.29
CA SER A 141 3.71 5.26 5.65
C SER A 141 3.16 5.60 4.28
N THR A 142 3.10 6.89 3.96
CA THR A 142 2.74 7.44 2.63
C THR A 142 3.86 8.26 2.01
N GLY A 143 5.00 8.36 2.71
CA GLY A 143 6.26 8.91 2.24
C GLY A 143 7.37 8.66 3.27
N THR A 144 8.56 9.25 3.08
CA THR A 144 9.71 9.03 3.96
C THR A 144 9.45 9.46 5.41
N ALA A 145 8.75 10.57 5.61
CA ALA A 145 8.42 11.13 6.92
C ALA A 145 6.92 11.43 7.05
N ARG A 146 6.07 10.68 6.33
CA ARG A 146 4.61 10.86 6.36
C ARG A 146 3.89 9.55 6.64
N GLU A 147 2.86 9.63 7.47
CA GLU A 147 1.99 8.52 7.83
C GLU A 147 0.53 8.94 7.68
N LEU A 148 -0.28 8.02 7.15
CA LEU A 148 -1.72 8.16 7.00
C LEU A 148 -2.40 7.10 7.86
N CYS A 149 -3.34 7.54 8.69
CA CYS A 149 -4.17 6.68 9.52
C CYS A 149 -5.58 6.56 8.93
N VAL A 150 -6.06 5.33 8.85
CA VAL A 150 -7.38 4.94 8.34
C VAL A 150 -8.16 4.32 9.49
N PHE A 151 -9.40 4.73 9.70
CA PHE A 151 -10.31 4.03 10.60
C PHE A 151 -11.10 2.97 9.82
N TRP A 152 -11.44 1.85 10.46
CA TRP A 152 -12.27 0.80 9.90
C TRP A 152 -13.57 0.66 10.67
N GLU A 153 -14.70 0.73 9.99
CA GLU A 153 -16.04 0.54 10.56
C GLU A 153 -16.74 -0.66 9.92
N PRO A 154 -16.57 -1.88 10.48
CA PRO A 154 -17.16 -3.09 9.91
C PRO A 154 -18.68 -3.02 9.77
N ALA A 155 -19.36 -2.40 10.76
CA ALA A 155 -20.82 -2.28 10.77
C ALA A 155 -21.37 -1.43 9.62
N ALA A 156 -20.58 -0.46 9.14
CA ALA A 156 -20.90 0.35 7.97
C ALA A 156 -20.31 -0.20 6.67
N GLY A 157 -19.47 -1.25 6.75
CA GLY A 157 -18.73 -1.81 5.62
C GLY A 157 -17.74 -0.82 4.99
N GLY A 158 -17.23 0.15 5.76
CA GLY A 158 -16.47 1.28 5.23
C GLY A 158 -15.21 1.61 6.02
N ALA A 159 -14.14 1.97 5.31
CA ALA A 159 -12.94 2.56 5.87
C ALA A 159 -12.78 4.00 5.37
N GLY A 160 -12.12 4.85 6.14
CA GLY A 160 -11.89 6.23 5.76
C GLY A 160 -10.60 6.81 6.30
N LEU A 161 -10.04 7.78 5.56
CA LEU A 161 -8.94 8.61 6.06
C LEU A 161 -9.39 9.27 7.35
N TYR A 162 -8.63 9.03 8.41
CA TYR A 162 -8.90 9.62 9.72
C TYR A 162 -8.06 10.86 9.94
N PHE A 163 -6.73 10.71 9.84
CA PHE A 163 -5.79 11.81 9.84
C PHE A 163 -4.46 11.40 9.19
N GLU A 164 -3.68 12.40 8.81
CA GLU A 164 -2.29 12.30 8.37
C GLU A 164 -1.40 13.05 9.35
N ARG A 165 -0.17 12.56 9.51
CA ARG A 165 0.85 13.25 10.28
C ARG A 165 2.22 13.10 9.65
N ASP A 166 3.09 14.03 9.98
CA ASP A 166 4.51 13.82 9.79
C ASP A 166 5.01 12.92 10.93
N VAL A 167 5.95 12.03 10.60
CA VAL A 167 6.60 11.12 11.56
C VAL A 167 8.07 11.53 11.62
N GLU A 168 8.60 11.70 12.83
CA GLU A 168 10.04 11.89 12.99
C GLU A 168 10.74 10.65 12.42
N GLU A 169 11.71 10.87 11.53
CA GLU A 169 12.59 9.78 11.09
C GLU A 169 13.23 9.19 12.34
N ALA A 170 12.97 7.91 12.61
CA ALA A 170 13.66 7.21 13.67
C ALA A 170 15.14 7.23 13.30
N GLY A 171 15.91 8.11 13.96
CA GLY A 171 17.34 8.24 13.73
C GLY A 171 18.01 6.87 13.79
N GLU A 172 18.72 6.55 12.71
CA GLU A 172 19.54 5.33 12.56
C GLU A 172 20.49 5.09 13.74
#